data_AF-A0A329QHD3-F1
#
_entry.id   AF-A0A329QHD3-F1
#
_cell.length_a   1.000
_cell.length_b   1.000
_cell.length_c   1.000
_cell.angle_alpha   90.00
_cell.angle_beta   90.00
_cell.angle_gamma   90.00
#
_symmetry.space_group_name_H-M   'P 1'
#
loop_
_entity.id
_entity.type
_entity.pdbx_description
1 polymer ?
#
loop_
_entity_poly.entity_id
_entity_poly.type
_entity_poly.pdbx_seq_one_letter_code
_entity_poly.pdbx_strand_id
1 'polypeptide(L)'
;MRVMFPDGGYVDVEEDWLSPLTREDLQRLLQKDQSEMVEKFHEDRLENDTFKTFEEARQLLLRKHQDYGAKNISESPGGPLNGLRVRMWDKQARINNLVDSNAGPTNESLRDSFLDMLNYSAIALMVLDGRWPDE
;
A
#
# COMPACT_ATOMS: atom_id res chain seq x y z
N MET A 1 -49.63 15.82 1.95
CA MET A 1 -49.33 17.27 1.85
C MET A 1 -48.68 17.58 0.50
N ARG A 2 -49.10 18.65 -0.19
CA ARG A 2 -48.55 19.04 -1.50
C ARG A 2 -47.34 19.95 -1.32
N VAL A 3 -46.15 19.49 -1.70
CA VAL A 3 -44.91 20.30 -1.63
C VAL A 3 -44.65 20.88 -3.01
N MET A 4 -44.55 22.21 -3.11
CA MET A 4 -44.17 22.92 -4.33
C MET A 4 -42.65 23.05 -4.41
N PHE A 5 -42.11 22.75 -5.59
CA PHE A 5 -40.73 23.01 -5.93
C PHE A 5 -40.56 24.43 -6.52
N PRO A 6 -39.34 24.99 -6.50
CA PRO A 6 -39.06 26.36 -6.98
C PRO A 6 -39.39 26.61 -8.46
N ASP A 7 -39.51 25.55 -9.26
CA ASP A 7 -39.87 25.59 -10.69
C ASP A 7 -41.40 25.57 -10.94
N GLY A 8 -42.20 25.57 -9.88
CA GLY A 8 -43.67 25.55 -9.96
C GLY A 8 -44.27 24.13 -10.09
N GLY A 9 -43.45 23.08 -10.14
CA GLY A 9 -43.90 21.71 -10.02
C GLY A 9 -44.36 21.38 -8.61
N TYR A 10 -45.26 20.40 -8.46
CA TYR A 10 -45.65 19.90 -7.13
C TYR A 10 -45.70 18.38 -7.11
N VAL A 11 -45.37 17.82 -5.95
CA VAL A 11 -45.56 16.40 -5.66
C VAL A 11 -46.50 16.29 -4.46
N ASP A 12 -47.49 15.42 -4.60
CA ASP A 12 -48.35 15.02 -3.49
C ASP A 12 -47.57 14.01 -2.65
N VAL A 13 -47.13 14.45 -1.47
CA VAL A 13 -46.33 13.65 -0.54
C VAL A 13 -47.27 13.09 0.53
N GLU A 14 -47.31 11.77 0.72
CA GLU A 14 -48.03 11.16 1.86
C GLU A 14 -47.36 11.63 3.18
N GLU A 15 -48.15 11.87 4.24
CA GLU A 15 -47.65 12.42 5.53
C GLU A 15 -46.49 11.61 6.13
N ASP A 16 -46.44 10.32 5.81
CA ASP A 16 -45.49 9.34 6.34
C ASP A 16 -44.05 9.52 5.80
N TRP A 17 -43.87 10.25 4.69
CA TRP A 17 -42.55 10.53 4.09
C TRP A 17 -41.86 11.74 4.72
N LEU A 18 -42.60 12.53 5.51
CA LEU A 18 -42.11 13.72 6.21
C LEU A 18 -42.10 13.49 7.72
N SER A 19 -41.69 12.31 8.17
CA SER A 19 -41.30 12.15 9.57
C SER A 19 -40.16 13.15 9.86
N PRO A 20 -40.37 14.17 10.71
CA PRO A 20 -39.31 15.12 11.02
C PRO A 20 -38.19 14.34 11.70
N LEU A 21 -37.00 14.33 11.08
CA LEU A 21 -35.83 13.72 11.70
C LEU A 21 -35.71 14.25 13.12
N THR A 22 -35.72 13.34 14.09
CA THR A 22 -35.58 13.74 15.48
C THR A 22 -34.17 14.28 15.71
N ARG A 23 -33.95 15.02 16.80
CA ARG A 23 -32.60 15.45 17.17
C ARG A 23 -31.64 14.27 17.34
N GLU A 24 -32.15 13.12 17.78
CA GLU A 24 -31.38 11.88 17.93
C GLU A 24 -31.01 11.28 16.56
N ASP A 25 -31.93 11.30 15.60
CA ASP A 25 -31.64 10.84 14.23
C ASP A 25 -30.62 11.73 13.54
N LEU A 26 -30.72 13.05 13.73
CA LEU A 26 -29.72 14.00 13.24
C LEU A 26 -28.34 13.77 13.88
N GLN A 27 -28.29 13.50 15.18
CA GLN A 27 -27.04 13.16 15.87
C GLN A 27 -26.43 11.86 15.33
N ARG A 28 -27.23 10.82 15.09
CA ARG A 28 -26.77 9.55 14.50
C ARG A 28 -26.22 9.75 13.08
N LEU A 29 -26.90 10.53 12.25
CA LEU A 29 -26.46 10.82 10.88
C LEU A 29 -25.16 11.62 10.86
N LEU A 30 -25.03 12.66 11.68
CA LEU A 30 -23.80 13.43 11.81
C LEU A 30 -22.63 12.59 12.32
N GLN A 31 -22.88 11.72 13.31
CA GLN A 31 -21.85 10.83 13.83
C GLN A 31 -21.42 9.80 12.78
N LYS A 32 -22.37 9.27 12.00
CA LYS A 32 -22.08 8.35 10.89
C LYS A 32 -21.24 9.03 9.81
N ASP A 33 -21.65 10.22 9.35
CA ASP A 33 -20.92 11.00 8.34
C ASP A 33 -19.49 11.33 8.79
N GLN A 34 -19.30 11.71 10.05
CA GLN A 34 -17.97 11.90 10.64
C GLN A 34 -17.13 10.63 10.63
N SER A 35 -17.71 9.48 10.98
CA SER A 35 -17.01 8.18 10.97
C SER A 35 -16.55 7.82 9.55
N GLU A 36 -17.44 7.95 8.57
CA GLU A 36 -17.14 7.67 7.15
C GLU A 36 -16.04 8.60 6.63
N MET A 37 -16.06 9.88 6.99
CA MET A 37 -14.98 10.81 6.64
C MET A 37 -13.64 10.44 7.27
N VAL A 38 -13.63 9.98 8.53
CA VAL A 38 -12.41 9.55 9.22
C VAL A 38 -11.84 8.29 8.57
N GLU A 39 -12.68 7.29 8.30
CA GLU A 39 -12.29 6.07 7.60
C GLU A 39 -11.68 6.38 6.23
N LYS A 40 -12.37 7.20 5.42
CA LYS A 40 -11.87 7.64 4.12
C LYS A 40 -10.52 8.36 4.23
N PHE A 41 -10.37 9.26 5.21
CA PHE A 41 -9.09 9.94 5.44
C PHE A 41 -7.95 8.96 5.78
N HIS A 42 -8.24 7.92 6.56
CA HIS A 42 -7.26 6.88 6.88
C HIS A 42 -6.90 6.01 5.66
N GLU A 43 -7.89 5.66 4.83
CA GLU A 43 -7.68 4.94 3.57
C GLU A 43 -6.83 5.77 2.59
N ASP A 44 -7.19 7.04 2.35
CA ASP A 44 -6.44 7.96 1.48
C ASP A 44 -4.98 8.10 1.95
N ARG A 45 -4.77 8.13 3.28
CA ARG A 45 -3.42 8.19 3.85
C ARG A 45 -2.64 6.90 3.61
N LEU A 46 -3.25 5.74 3.84
CA LEU A 46 -2.63 4.44 3.62
C LEU A 46 -2.23 4.27 2.15
N GLU A 47 -3.11 4.65 1.22
CA GLU A 47 -2.84 4.62 -0.21
C GLU A 47 -1.61 5.47 -0.55
N ASN A 48 -1.58 6.72 -0.07
CA ASN A 48 -0.47 7.64 -0.32
C ASN A 48 0.86 7.14 0.28
N ASP A 49 0.85 6.63 1.51
CA ASP A 49 2.06 6.14 2.17
C ASP A 49 2.57 4.82 1.54
N THR A 50 1.65 3.98 1.06
CA THR A 50 1.98 2.80 0.25
C THR A 50 2.63 3.20 -1.06
N PHE A 51 2.04 4.16 -1.79
CA PHE A 51 2.59 4.68 -3.04
C PHE A 51 4.02 5.21 -2.86
N LYS A 52 4.25 6.04 -1.84
CA LYS A 52 5.59 6.56 -1.53
C LYS A 52 6.60 5.44 -1.26
N THR A 53 6.20 4.41 -0.52
CA THR A 53 7.05 3.27 -0.18
C THR A 53 7.44 2.49 -1.44
N PHE A 54 6.49 2.23 -2.33
CA PHE A 54 6.76 1.56 -3.60
C PHE A 54 7.62 2.39 -4.55
N GLU A 55 7.38 3.71 -4.60
CA GLU A 55 8.20 4.60 -5.42
C GLU A 55 9.65 4.66 -4.94
N GLU A 56 9.88 4.69 -3.62
CA GLU A 56 11.22 4.61 -3.07
C GLU A 56 11.91 3.28 -3.39
N ALA A 57 11.21 2.16 -3.22
CA ALA A 57 11.71 0.84 -3.55
C ALA A 57 12.10 0.76 -5.04
N ARG A 58 11.23 1.25 -5.92
CA ARG A 58 11.46 1.34 -7.37
C ARG A 58 12.72 2.15 -7.69
N GLN A 59 12.87 3.34 -7.08
CA GLN A 59 14.06 4.16 -7.29
C GLN A 59 15.34 3.46 -6.83
N LEU A 60 15.30 2.80 -5.67
CA LEU A 60 16.43 2.02 -5.15
C LEU A 60 16.79 0.85 -6.08
N LEU A 61 15.78 0.12 -6.58
CA LEU A 61 15.97 -0.98 -7.51
C LEU A 61 16.67 -0.50 -8.78
N LEU A 62 16.18 0.59 -9.38
CA LEU A 62 16.75 1.14 -10.60
C LEU A 62 18.19 1.62 -10.41
N ARG A 63 18.51 2.28 -9.29
CA ARG A 63 19.89 2.65 -8.97
C ARG A 63 20.80 1.43 -8.87
N LYS A 64 20.40 0.42 -8.09
CA LYS A 64 21.18 -0.84 -7.97
C LYS A 64 21.31 -1.55 -9.31
N HIS A 65 20.27 -1.54 -10.14
CA HIS A 65 20.32 -2.15 -11.47
C HIS A 65 21.30 -1.43 -12.40
N GLN A 66 21.39 -0.09 -12.33
CA GLN A 66 22.40 0.67 -13.07
C GLN A 66 23.82 0.30 -12.63
N ASP A 67 24.05 0.06 -11.34
CA ASP A 67 25.37 -0.27 -10.81
C ASP A 67 25.81 -1.71 -11.12
N TYR A 68 24.88 -2.69 -11.03
CA TYR A 68 25.20 -4.11 -11.13
C TYR A 68 24.80 -4.79 -12.45
N GLY A 69 23.91 -4.18 -13.22
CA GLY A 69 23.34 -4.74 -14.44
C GLY A 69 22.35 -5.90 -14.21
N ALA A 70 21.76 -6.36 -15.30
CA ALA A 70 20.78 -7.46 -15.33
C ALA A 70 21.36 -8.81 -14.91
N LYS A 71 22.62 -9.05 -15.30
CA LYS A 71 23.35 -10.31 -15.13
C LYS A 71 23.58 -10.72 -13.69
N ASN A 72 23.62 -9.76 -12.76
CA ASN A 72 23.71 -10.06 -11.33
C ASN A 72 22.55 -10.95 -10.84
N ILE A 73 21.40 -10.88 -11.50
CA ILE A 73 20.25 -11.75 -11.23
C ILE A 73 20.17 -12.89 -12.24
N SER A 74 20.17 -12.61 -13.55
CA SER A 74 19.94 -13.64 -14.58
C SER A 74 20.99 -14.75 -14.57
N GLU A 75 22.25 -14.43 -14.30
CA GLU A 75 23.37 -15.38 -14.24
C GLU A 75 23.66 -15.89 -12.81
N SER A 76 22.72 -15.69 -11.87
CA SER A 76 22.91 -16.20 -10.50
C SER A 76 23.11 -17.73 -10.46
N PRO A 77 24.00 -18.25 -9.60
CA PRO A 77 24.20 -19.69 -9.45
C PRO A 77 22.91 -20.43 -9.07
N GLY A 78 22.58 -21.47 -9.84
CA GLY A 78 21.30 -22.20 -9.70
C GLY A 78 20.11 -21.48 -10.33
N GLY A 79 20.35 -20.44 -11.13
CA GLY A 79 19.34 -19.65 -11.83
C GLY A 79 18.86 -18.43 -11.03
N PRO A 80 18.14 -17.50 -11.70
CA PRO A 80 17.72 -16.23 -11.12
C PRO A 80 16.86 -16.41 -9.86
N LEU A 81 15.89 -17.33 -9.89
CA LEU A 81 15.03 -17.59 -8.74
C LEU A 81 15.79 -18.17 -7.54
N ASN A 82 16.78 -19.03 -7.77
CA ASN A 82 17.61 -19.55 -6.68
C ASN A 82 18.48 -18.44 -6.08
N GLY A 83 19.10 -17.62 -6.93
CA GLY A 83 19.86 -16.46 -6.50
C GLY A 83 19.04 -15.47 -5.68
N LEU A 84 17.78 -15.25 -6.04
CA LEU A 84 16.86 -14.40 -5.27
C LEU A 84 16.49 -15.04 -3.93
N ARG A 85 16.18 -16.34 -3.89
CA ARG A 85 15.89 -17.07 -2.65
C ARG A 85 17.04 -16.99 -1.63
N VAL A 86 18.28 -17.15 -2.09
CA VAL A 86 19.47 -17.04 -1.22
C VAL A 86 19.61 -15.61 -0.68
N ARG A 87 19.48 -14.59 -1.54
CA ARG A 87 19.56 -13.18 -1.10
C ARG A 87 18.45 -12.82 -0.11
N MET A 88 17.24 -13.30 -0.34
CA MET A 88 16.11 -13.13 0.58
C MET A 88 16.37 -13.83 1.92
N TRP A 89 16.97 -15.03 1.90
CA TRP A 89 17.34 -15.74 3.11
C TRP A 89 18.30 -14.92 3.97
N ASP A 90 19.34 -14.35 3.38
CA ASP A 90 20.31 -13.50 4.10
C ASP A 90 19.63 -12.29 4.73
N LYS A 91 18.70 -11.64 4.00
CA LYS A 91 17.93 -10.51 4.52
C LYS A 91 16.95 -10.91 5.62
N GLN A 92 16.32 -12.07 5.53
CA GLN A 92 15.45 -12.59 6.59
C GLN A 92 16.23 -12.89 7.87
N ALA A 93 17.38 -13.55 7.75
CA ALA A 93 18.25 -13.82 8.89
C ALA A 93 18.70 -12.52 9.58
N ARG A 94 19.00 -11.49 8.77
CA ARG A 94 19.33 -10.15 9.28
C ARG A 94 18.17 -9.48 10.00
N ILE A 95 16.95 -9.55 9.44
CA ILE A 95 15.74 -9.02 10.08
C ILE A 95 15.54 -9.66 11.45
N ASN A 96 15.60 -11.00 11.53
CA ASN A 96 15.44 -11.73 12.78
C ASN A 96 16.50 -11.28 13.80
N ASN A 97 17.77 -11.21 13.41
CA ASN A 97 18.84 -10.76 14.29
C ASN A 97 18.57 -9.35 14.85
N LEU A 98 18.16 -8.39 14.02
CA LEU A 98 17.90 -7.01 14.48
C LEU A 98 16.67 -6.88 15.38
N VAL A 99 15.62 -7.67 15.11
CA VAL A 99 14.41 -7.69 15.94
C VAL A 99 14.70 -8.33 17.29
N ASP A 100 15.43 -9.45 17.31
CA ASP A 100 15.65 -10.27 18.50
C ASP A 100 16.73 -9.70 19.42
N SER A 101 17.75 -9.03 18.87
CA SER A 101 18.92 -8.60 19.64
C SER A 101 18.74 -7.29 20.42
N ASN A 102 17.62 -6.56 20.23
CA ASN A 102 17.35 -5.24 20.83
C ASN A 102 18.51 -4.23 20.70
N ALA A 103 19.48 -4.52 19.83
CA ALA A 103 20.70 -3.76 19.61
C ALA A 103 20.48 -2.83 18.43
N GLY A 104 20.88 -1.57 18.56
CA GLY A 104 20.75 -0.59 17.50
C GLY A 104 21.53 -1.02 16.24
N PRO A 105 20.96 -0.85 15.03
CA PRO A 105 21.65 -1.22 13.79
C PRO A 105 22.94 -0.43 13.63
N THR A 106 24.07 -1.11 13.41
CA THR A 106 25.39 -0.46 13.30
C THR A 106 25.75 -0.03 11.87
N ASN A 107 25.28 -0.74 10.84
CA ASN A 107 25.68 -0.50 9.44
C ASN A 107 24.50 -0.28 8.48
N GLU A 108 23.46 -1.11 8.55
CA GLU A 108 22.28 -1.04 7.67
C GLU A 108 21.02 -1.07 8.56
N SER A 109 19.98 -0.31 8.23
CA SER A 109 18.78 -0.26 9.08
C SER A 109 17.90 -1.50 8.91
N LEU A 110 16.96 -1.74 9.82
CA LEU A 110 15.93 -2.77 9.64
C LEU A 110 15.07 -2.47 8.40
N ARG A 111 14.80 -1.18 8.16
CA ARG A 111 14.01 -0.69 7.03
C ARG A 111 14.65 -1.01 5.68
N ASP A 112 15.97 -0.84 5.56
CA ASP A 112 16.70 -1.15 4.32
C ASP A 112 16.55 -2.64 3.95
N SER A 113 16.52 -3.53 4.95
CA SER A 113 16.30 -4.96 4.72
C SER A 113 14.91 -5.28 4.21
N PHE A 114 13.87 -4.58 4.69
CA PHE A 114 12.52 -4.73 4.15
C PHE A 114 12.39 -4.15 2.74
N LEU A 115 13.06 -3.02 2.44
CA LEU A 115 13.11 -2.48 1.08
C LEU A 115 13.79 -3.44 0.10
N ASP A 116 14.89 -4.07 0.52
CA ASP A 116 15.55 -5.10 -0.28
C ASP A 116 14.65 -6.31 -0.51
N MET A 117 13.92 -6.77 0.52
CA MET A 117 12.94 -7.86 0.38
C MET A 117 11.81 -7.52 -0.60
N LEU A 118 11.29 -6.30 -0.55
CA LEU A 118 10.29 -5.81 -1.50
C LEU A 118 10.84 -5.83 -2.93
N ASN A 119 12.05 -5.31 -3.13
CA ASN A 119 12.70 -5.29 -4.44
C ASN A 119 13.01 -6.69 -4.96
N TYR A 120 13.52 -7.60 -4.13
CA TYR A 120 13.74 -8.98 -4.55
C TYR A 120 12.44 -9.69 -4.92
N SER A 121 11.34 -9.39 -4.23
CA SER A 121 10.02 -9.92 -4.57
C SER A 121 9.53 -9.38 -5.92
N ALA A 122 9.69 -8.08 -6.18
CA ALA A 122 9.36 -7.47 -7.46
C ALA A 122 10.21 -8.06 -8.61
N ILE A 123 11.50 -8.27 -8.38
CA ILE A 123 12.40 -8.92 -9.36
C ILE A 123 11.98 -10.36 -9.61
N ALA A 124 11.63 -11.13 -8.57
CA ALA A 124 11.16 -12.49 -8.73
C ALA A 124 9.89 -12.56 -9.60
N LEU A 125 8.94 -11.64 -9.40
CA LEU A 125 7.76 -11.52 -10.26
C LEU A 125 8.15 -11.20 -11.71
N MET A 126 9.07 -10.25 -11.93
CA MET A 126 9.55 -9.94 -13.29
C MET A 126 10.24 -11.14 -13.95
N VAL A 127 11.00 -11.94 -13.20
CA VAL A 127 11.63 -13.17 -13.70
C VAL A 127 10.57 -14.21 -14.07
N LEU A 128 9.58 -14.44 -13.21
CA LEU A 128 8.48 -15.38 -13.45
C LEU A 128 7.63 -14.97 -14.65
N ASP A 129 7.43 -13.67 -14.85
CA ASP A 129 6.69 -13.11 -15.98
C ASP A 129 7.52 -13.02 -17.29
N GLY A 130 8.80 -13.39 -17.26
CA GLY A 130 9.71 -13.26 -18.41
C GLY A 130 10.00 -11.80 -18.81
N ARG A 131 9.88 -10.86 -17.86
CA ARG A 131 10.11 -9.41 -18.05
C ARG A 131 11.47 -8.94 -17.54
N TRP A 132 12.18 -9.77 -16.79
CA TRP A 132 13.53 -9.45 -16.35
C TRP A 132 14.50 -9.57 -17.54
N PRO A 133 15.37 -8.57 -17.78
CA PRO A 133 16.33 -8.63 -18.88
C PRO A 133 17.39 -9.72 -18.64
N ASP A 134 17.77 -10.41 -19.70
CA ASP A 134 18.84 -11.42 -19.68
C ASP A 134 20.22 -10.86 -20.07
N GLU A 135 20.27 -9.62 -20.58
CA GLU A 135 21.45 -8.95 -21.15
C GLU A 135 21.69 -7.56 -20.55
#